data_AF-A0A5S3YLP2-F1
#
_entry.id   AF-A0A5S3YLP2-F1
#
_cell.length_a   1.000
_cell.length_b   1.000
_cell.length_c   1.000
_cell.angle_alpha   90.00
_cell.angle_beta   90.00
_cell.angle_gamma   90.00
#
_symmetry.space_group_name_H-M   'P 1'
#
loop_
_entity.id
_entity.type
_entity.pdbx_description
1 polymer ?
#
loop_
_entity_poly.entity_id
_entity_poly.type
_entity_poly.pdbx_seq_one_letter_code
_entity_poly.pdbx_strand_id
1 'polypeptide(L)'
;MYCKKHILLSIVFGLSIYSSGISQVSTDLNLKKPEKYQNRSLPAEKGTDKKFTIPKRLYNNTVTRFNYYFNASNRLNDIISRAKEQY
;
A
#
# COMPACT_ATOMS: atom_id res chain seq x y z
N MET A 1 -42.89 4.16 -30.23
CA MET A 1 -41.73 4.97 -30.66
C MET A 1 -40.51 4.91 -29.73
N TYR A 2 -40.59 4.30 -28.54
CA TYR A 2 -39.47 4.23 -27.56
C TYR A 2 -38.52 3.04 -27.77
N CYS A 3 -39.03 1.90 -28.26
CA CYS A 3 -38.23 0.68 -28.44
C CYS A 3 -37.06 0.85 -29.44
N LYS A 4 -37.28 1.59 -30.55
CA LYS A 4 -36.22 1.91 -31.52
C LYS A 4 -35.13 2.85 -30.95
N LYS A 5 -35.49 3.76 -30.04
CA LYS A 5 -34.51 4.66 -29.38
C LYS A 5 -33.60 3.91 -28.42
N HIS A 6 -34.13 2.94 -27.67
CA HIS A 6 -33.32 2.11 -26.76
C HIS A 6 -32.39 1.16 -27.52
N ILE A 7 -32.84 0.59 -28.64
CA ILE A 7 -31.99 -0.23 -29.52
C ILE A 7 -30.87 0.59 -30.15
N LEU A 8 -31.16 1.82 -30.59
CA LEU A 8 -30.13 2.72 -31.13
C LEU A 8 -29.09 3.09 -30.05
N LEU A 9 -29.55 3.37 -28.83
CA LEU A 9 -28.69 3.72 -27.70
C LEU A 9 -27.76 2.56 -27.29
N SER A 10 -28.28 1.32 -27.28
CA SER A 10 -27.48 0.14 -26.96
C SER A 10 -26.44 -0.18 -28.03
N ILE A 11 -26.74 0.08 -29.30
CA ILE A 11 -25.79 -0.11 -30.41
C ILE A 11 -24.65 0.92 -30.34
N VAL A 12 -24.96 2.19 -30.03
CA VAL A 12 -23.94 3.24 -29.87
C VAL A 12 -23.02 2.97 -28.68
N PHE A 13 -23.57 2.48 -27.56
CA PHE A 13 -22.77 2.10 -26.38
C PHE A 13 -21.91 0.85 -26.64
N GLY A 14 -22.41 -0.11 -27.41
CA GLY A 14 -21.63 -1.28 -27.85
C GLY A 14 -20.46 -0.92 -28.77
N LEU A 15 -20.62 0.08 -29.64
CA LEU A 15 -19.57 0.52 -30.57
C LEU A 15 -18.38 1.17 -29.84
N SER A 16 -18.61 1.85 -28.72
CA SER A 16 -17.54 2.49 -27.92
C SER A 16 -16.62 1.50 -27.19
N ILE A 17 -16.95 0.21 -27.13
CA ILE A 17 -16.12 -0.82 -26.49
C ILE A 17 -14.94 -1.23 -27.40
N TYR A 18 -15.02 -0.97 -28.71
CA TYR A 18 -14.01 -1.38 -29.70
C TYR A 18 -12.90 -0.34 -29.92
N SER A 19 -12.95 0.82 -29.28
CA SER A 19 -11.86 1.78 -29.33
C SER A 19 -10.73 1.33 -28.41
N SER A 20 -9.71 0.70 -28.99
CA SER A 20 -8.41 0.49 -28.32
C SER A 20 -7.87 1.85 -27.89
N GLY A 21 -7.92 2.15 -26.59
CA GLY A 21 -7.45 3.41 -26.03
C GLY A 21 -5.96 3.59 -26.34
N ILE A 22 -5.62 4.70 -27.02
CA ILE A 22 -4.23 5.13 -27.17
C ILE A 22 -3.76 5.56 -25.78
N SER A 23 -3.09 4.67 -25.08
CA SER A 23 -2.44 5.00 -23.81
C SER A 23 -1.25 5.92 -24.08
N GLN A 24 -1.00 6.86 -23.17
CA GLN A 24 0.17 7.71 -23.26
C GLN A 24 1.43 6.83 -23.28
N VAL A 25 2.25 6.96 -24.33
CA VAL A 25 3.59 6.36 -24.38
C VAL A 25 4.32 6.76 -23.12
N SER A 26 4.92 5.79 -22.43
CA SER A 26 5.76 6.03 -21.25
C SER A 26 6.76 7.12 -21.59
N THR A 27 6.57 8.30 -21.01
CA THR A 27 7.52 9.39 -21.20
C THR A 27 8.74 9.01 -20.39
N ASP A 28 9.85 8.74 -21.07
CA ASP A 28 11.13 8.47 -20.45
C ASP A 28 11.69 9.82 -19.98
N LEU A 29 11.07 10.38 -18.94
CA LEU A 29 11.49 11.63 -18.33
C LEU A 29 12.80 11.35 -17.61
N ASN A 30 13.92 11.69 -18.25
CA ASN A 30 15.24 11.63 -17.66
C ASN A 30 15.40 12.74 -16.61
N LEU A 31 14.59 12.66 -15.54
CA LEU A 31 14.64 13.56 -14.41
C LEU A 31 15.86 13.17 -13.59
N LYS A 32 16.88 14.03 -13.62
CA LYS A 32 18.05 13.87 -12.76
C LYS A 32 17.56 13.82 -11.30
N LYS A 33 17.63 12.64 -10.69
CA LYS A 33 17.25 12.45 -9.29
C LYS A 33 18.01 13.48 -8.44
N PRO A 34 17.34 14.26 -7.57
CA PRO A 34 18.01 15.24 -6.75
C PRO A 34 19.14 14.58 -5.95
N GLU A 35 20.28 15.25 -5.81
CA GLU A 35 21.48 14.69 -5.15
C GLU A 35 21.17 14.12 -3.76
N LYS A 36 20.29 14.79 -3.01
CA LYS A 36 19.82 14.35 -1.68
C LYS A 36 19.13 12.98 -1.62
N TYR A 37 18.67 12.45 -2.75
CA TYR A 37 17.99 11.15 -2.81
C TYR A 37 18.77 10.08 -3.57
N GLN A 38 19.90 10.41 -4.20
CA GLN A 38 20.69 9.44 -4.96
C GLN A 38 21.22 8.33 -4.05
N ASN A 39 21.80 8.67 -2.90
CA ASN A 39 22.42 7.73 -1.95
C ASN A 39 21.62 7.54 -0.64
N ARG A 40 20.29 7.70 -0.69
CA ARG A 40 19.45 7.52 0.49
C ARG A 40 19.19 6.02 0.73
N SER A 41 19.80 5.44 1.76
CA SER A 41 19.41 4.12 2.24
C SER A 41 18.10 4.16 3.03
N LEU A 42 17.33 3.09 2.94
CA LEU A 42 16.07 2.97 3.67
C LEU A 42 16.36 2.81 5.18
N PRO A 43 15.52 3.37 6.07
CA PRO A 43 15.70 3.21 7.51
C PRO A 43 15.76 1.74 7.96
N ALA A 44 15.09 0.83 7.24
CA ALA A 44 15.12 -0.60 7.49
C ALA A 44 16.49 -1.23 7.20
N GLU A 45 17.18 -0.75 6.16
CA GLU A 45 18.49 -1.27 5.72
C GLU A 45 19.63 -0.76 6.61
N LYS A 46 19.50 0.47 7.13
CA LYS A 46 20.48 1.08 8.05
C LYS A 46 20.69 0.32 9.36
N GLY A 47 19.78 -0.60 9.71
CA GLY A 47 19.88 -1.43 10.91
C GLY A 47 21.06 -2.40 10.87
N THR A 48 21.51 -2.79 9.67
CA THR A 48 22.61 -3.74 9.46
C THR A 48 23.98 -3.08 9.64
N ASP A 49 24.09 -1.79 9.30
CA ASP A 49 25.38 -1.08 9.23
C ASP A 49 25.94 -0.69 10.59
N LYS A 50 25.09 -0.54 11.63
CA LYS A 50 25.52 -0.05 12.95
C LYS A 50 24.81 -0.73 14.11
N LYS A 51 25.61 -1.17 15.10
CA LYS A 51 25.11 -1.71 16.38
C LYS A 51 24.30 -0.65 17.15
N PHE A 52 23.25 -1.08 17.85
CA PHE A 52 22.48 -0.19 18.72
C PHE A 52 23.29 0.32 19.91
N THR A 53 23.29 1.64 20.08
CA THR A 53 23.83 2.33 21.27
C THR A 53 22.98 2.02 22.51
N ILE A 54 23.59 2.12 23.69
CA ILE A 54 22.95 1.78 24.98
C ILE A 54 21.57 2.45 25.18
N PRO A 55 21.38 3.77 24.95
CA PRO A 55 20.07 4.39 25.13
C PRO A 55 19.00 3.79 24.20
N LYS A 56 19.38 3.50 22.95
CA LYS A 56 18.47 2.88 21.97
C LYS A 56 18.10 1.45 22.35
N ARG A 57 19.04 0.68 22.93
CA ARG A 57 18.76 -0.65 23.47
C ARG A 57 17.76 -0.59 24.63
N LEU A 58 17.97 0.32 25.57
CA LEU A 58 17.07 0.48 26.72
C LEU A 58 15.66 0.87 26.27
N TYR A 59 15.53 1.87 25.40
CA TYR A 59 14.24 2.28 24.87
C TYR A 59 13.53 1.15 24.11
N ASN A 60 14.23 0.44 23.23
CA ASN A 60 13.64 -0.68 22.50
C ASN A 60 13.19 -1.82 23.42
N ASN A 61 13.98 -2.13 24.45
CA ASN A 61 13.67 -3.20 25.39
C ASN A 61 12.53 -2.87 26.34
N THR A 62 12.33 -1.59 26.68
CA THR A 62 11.33 -1.14 27.67
C THR A 62 10.05 -0.67 27.01
N VAL A 63 10.14 0.18 25.98
CA VAL A 63 8.98 0.82 25.35
C VAL A 63 8.50 0.02 24.15
N THR A 64 9.37 -0.18 23.15
CA THR A 64 8.98 -0.84 21.90
C THR A 64 8.50 -2.26 22.14
N ARG A 65 9.23 -3.05 22.95
CA ARG A 65 8.87 -4.43 23.28
C ARG A 65 7.52 -4.52 24.00
N PHE A 66 7.28 -3.64 24.98
CA PHE A 66 6.03 -3.61 25.72
C PHE A 66 4.85 -3.29 24.80
N ASN A 67 4.98 -2.24 23.97
CA ASN A 67 3.94 -1.87 23.02
C ASN A 67 3.64 -2.97 22.01
N TYR A 68 4.67 -3.64 21.49
CA TYR A 68 4.47 -4.76 20.57
C TYR A 68 3.69 -5.89 21.24
N TYR A 69 4.10 -6.32 22.44
CA TYR A 69 3.47 -7.41 23.16
C TYR A 69 2.01 -7.10 23.54
N PHE A 70 1.77 -5.91 24.08
CA PHE A 70 0.42 -5.46 24.46
C PHE A 70 -0.54 -5.42 23.26
N ASN A 71 -0.13 -4.78 22.16
CA ASN A 71 -0.98 -4.68 20.98
C ASN A 71 -1.18 -6.03 20.28
N ALA A 72 -0.15 -6.87 20.25
CA ALA A 72 -0.27 -8.23 19.71
C ALA A 72 -1.26 -9.08 20.51
N SER A 73 -1.19 -9.01 21.85
CA SER A 73 -2.13 -9.72 22.73
C SER A 73 -3.56 -9.25 22.52
N ASN A 74 -3.79 -7.94 22.49
CA ASN A 74 -5.12 -7.38 22.24
C ASN A 74 -5.66 -7.80 20.88
N ARG A 75 -4.83 -7.74 19.83
CA ARG A 75 -5.23 -8.14 18.48
C ARG A 75 -5.53 -9.64 18.39
N LEU A 76 -4.78 -10.48 19.09
CA LEU A 76 -5.02 -11.92 19.15
C LEU A 76 -6.37 -12.20 19.84
N ASN A 77 -6.64 -11.55 20.98
CA ASN A 77 -7.90 -11.72 21.70
C ASN A 77 -9.11 -11.27 20.86
N ASP A 78 -8.97 -10.17 20.13
CA ASP A 78 -9.99 -9.64 19.23
C ASP A 78 -10.27 -10.62 18.06
N ILE A 79 -9.23 -11.18 17.45
CA ILE A 79 -9.39 -12.24 16.43
C ILE A 79 -10.13 -13.46 17.00
N ILE A 80 -9.76 -13.90 18.21
CA ILE A 80 -10.41 -15.04 18.86
C ILE A 80 -11.87 -14.73 19.18
N SER A 81 -12.19 -13.52 19.66
CA SER A 81 -13.58 -13.10 19.93
C SER A 81 -14.42 -13.16 18.67
N ARG A 82 -13.93 -12.55 17.58
CA ARG A 82 -14.61 -12.55 16.28
C ARG A 82 -14.80 -13.97 15.73
N ALA A 83 -13.80 -14.83 15.87
CA ALA A 83 -13.91 -16.22 15.45
C ALA A 83 -14.98 -16.99 16.23
N LYS A 84 -15.15 -16.68 17.52
CA LYS A 84 -16.21 -17.27 18.36
C LYS A 84 -17.59 -16.72 18.05
N GLU A 85 -17.71 -15.46 17.63
CA GLU A 85 -18.98 -14.84 17.25
C GLU A 85 -19.52 -15.33 15.90
N GLN A 86 -18.64 -15.82 15.03
CA GLN A 86 -19.01 -16.34 13.71
C GLN A 86 -19.50 -17.80 13.72
N TYR A 87 -19.40 -18.50 14.86
CA TYR A 87 -19.84 -19.89 15.03
C TYR A 87 -21.01 -19.97 16.02
#